data_AF-A0A2V7JIG7-F1
#
_entry.id   AF-A0A2V7JIG7-F1
#
_cell.length_a   1.000
_cell.length_b   1.000
_cell.length_c   1.000
_cell.angle_alpha   90.00
_cell.angle_beta   90.00
_cell.angle_gamma   90.00
#
_symmetry.space_group_name_H-M   'P 1'
#
loop_
_entity.id
_entity.type
_entity.pdbx_description
1 polymer ?
#
loop_
_entity_poly.entity_id
_entity_poly.type
_entity_poly.pdbx_seq_one_letter_code
_entity_poly.pdbx_strand_id
1 'polypeptide(L)'
;MKRATRKFMPGEHAEDALEAGAAIAATGRGLLFTQLGEAIMSIDAAIAVRDHYLWFFDQIRARNLPAHVSVKPTQLGLDLSFAECERHLQA
;
A
#
# COMPACT_ATOMS: atom_id res chain seq x y z
N MET A 1 -13.51 5.43 18.93
CA MET A 1 -13.11 5.20 17.53
C MET A 1 -12.00 4.14 17.38
N LYS A 2 -10.84 4.23 18.08
CA LYS A 2 -9.67 3.32 17.90
C LYS A 2 -9.95 1.80 17.95
N ARG A 3 -10.90 1.33 18.76
CA ARG A 3 -11.18 -0.12 18.92
C ARG A 3 -11.97 -0.73 17.76
N ALA A 4 -12.79 0.08 17.07
CA ALA A 4 -13.60 -0.38 15.94
C ALA A 4 -12.78 -0.45 14.64
N THR A 5 -11.77 0.43 14.50
CA THR A 5 -10.89 0.46 13.32
C THR A 5 -9.83 -0.63 13.36
N ARG A 6 -9.35 -1.08 14.53
CA ARG A 6 -8.30 -2.12 14.64
C ARG A 6 -8.63 -3.43 13.92
N LYS A 7 -9.92 -3.78 13.82
CA LYS A 7 -10.39 -4.96 13.10
C LYS A 7 -10.18 -4.85 11.58
N PHE A 8 -10.10 -3.63 11.05
CA PHE A 8 -10.00 -3.32 9.62
C PHE A 8 -8.68 -2.63 9.24
N MET A 9 -8.02 -1.98 10.20
CA MET A 9 -6.74 -1.27 10.07
C MET A 9 -5.86 -1.65 11.26
N PRO A 10 -4.84 -2.51 11.07
CA PRO A 10 -4.06 -3.07 12.16
C PRO A 10 -3.25 -2.03 12.96
N GLY A 11 -2.98 -0.86 12.37
CA GLY A 11 -2.33 0.28 13.01
C GLY A 11 -2.29 1.52 12.10
N GLU A 12 -1.41 2.46 12.41
CA GLU A 12 -1.24 3.74 11.69
C GLU A 12 0.02 3.73 10.81
N HIS A 13 0.91 2.75 11.01
CA HIS A 13 2.13 2.56 10.23
C HIS A 13 2.01 1.37 9.28
N ALA A 14 2.80 1.38 8.20
CA ALA A 14 2.78 0.29 7.23
C ALA A 14 3.36 -1.01 7.81
N GLU A 15 4.30 -0.89 8.74
CA GLU A 15 4.86 -1.96 9.54
C GLU A 15 3.77 -2.69 10.34
N ASP A 16 2.81 -1.96 10.93
CA ASP A 16 1.69 -2.57 11.65
C ASP A 16 0.86 -3.47 10.72
N ALA A 17 0.70 -3.06 9.45
CA ALA A 17 0.02 -3.87 8.45
C ALA A 17 0.81 -5.13 8.08
N LEU A 18 2.12 -5.02 7.93
CA LEU A 18 2.99 -6.16 7.64
C LEU A 18 3.00 -7.17 8.78
N GLU A 19 3.07 -6.71 10.04
CA GLU A 19 3.05 -7.57 11.22
C GLU A 19 1.71 -8.31 11.37
N ALA A 20 0.60 -7.58 11.25
CA ALA A 20 -0.72 -8.20 11.29
C ALA A 20 -0.95 -9.16 10.12
N GLY A 21 -0.45 -8.79 8.93
CA GLY A 21 -0.47 -9.65 7.76
C GLY A 21 0.30 -10.95 7.98
N ALA A 22 1.50 -10.89 8.56
CA ALA A 22 2.29 -12.07 8.88
C ALA A 22 1.55 -13.02 9.82
N ALA A 23 0.89 -12.49 10.85
CA ALA A 23 0.07 -13.28 11.77
C ALA A 23 -1.11 -13.97 11.06
N ILE A 24 -1.75 -13.30 10.09
CA ILE A 24 -2.81 -13.89 9.26
C ILE A 24 -2.23 -14.95 8.30
N ALA A 25 -1.10 -14.67 7.65
CA ALA A 25 -0.46 -15.60 6.72
C ALA A 25 -0.03 -16.91 7.39
N ALA A 26 0.43 -16.85 8.65
CA ALA A 26 0.77 -18.02 9.45
C ALA A 26 -0.41 -19.01 9.64
N THR A 27 -1.65 -18.56 9.39
CA THR A 27 -2.85 -19.40 9.42
C THR A 27 -3.19 -20.03 8.05
N GLY A 28 -2.31 -19.92 7.06
CA GLY A 28 -2.47 -20.48 5.71
C GLY A 28 -3.29 -19.62 4.75
N ARG A 29 -3.51 -18.33 5.07
CA ARG A 29 -4.33 -17.41 4.26
C ARG A 29 -3.46 -16.48 3.43
N GLY A 30 -3.87 -16.22 2.18
CA GLY A 30 -3.28 -15.17 1.36
C GLY A 30 -3.65 -13.78 1.86
N LEU A 31 -2.82 -12.78 1.53
CA LEU A 31 -3.00 -11.39 1.93
C LEU A 31 -3.28 -10.50 0.73
N LEU A 32 -4.13 -9.49 0.93
CA LEU A 32 -4.29 -8.36 0.01
C LEU A 32 -4.18 -7.07 0.81
N PHE A 33 -3.10 -6.31 0.59
CA PHE A 33 -2.90 -5.01 1.22
C PHE A 33 -3.51 -3.91 0.37
N THR A 34 -4.05 -2.89 1.05
CA THR A 34 -4.57 -1.68 0.40
C THR A 34 -4.03 -0.48 1.16
N GLN A 35 -3.29 0.39 0.47
CA GLN A 35 -2.91 1.68 1.02
C GLN A 35 -4.15 2.59 1.07
N LEU A 36 -4.40 3.17 2.23
CA LEU A 36 -5.44 4.18 2.42
C LEU A 36 -4.83 5.57 2.34
N GLY A 37 -5.57 6.52 1.78
CA GLY A 37 -5.15 7.91 1.65
C GLY A 37 -6.24 8.73 0.98
N GLU A 38 -6.12 10.05 1.12
CA GLU A 38 -6.99 11.01 0.44
C GLU A 38 -6.58 11.18 -1.04
N ALA A 39 -7.40 11.91 -1.78
CA ALA A 39 -7.09 12.29 -3.15
C ALA A 39 -5.84 13.21 -3.17
N ILE A 40 -4.90 12.91 -4.05
CA ILE A 40 -3.67 13.70 -4.20
C ILE A 40 -3.90 14.90 -5.12
N MET A 41 -3.18 15.99 -4.85
CA MET A 41 -3.32 17.26 -5.58
C MET A 41 -2.02 17.73 -6.25
N SER A 42 -0.96 16.91 -6.20
CA SER A 42 0.35 17.21 -6.81
C SER A 42 1.07 15.94 -7.29
N ILE A 43 1.98 16.12 -8.26
CA ILE A 43 2.83 15.03 -8.75
C ILE A 43 3.83 14.58 -7.67
N ASP A 44 4.32 15.49 -6.82
CA ASP A 44 5.20 15.12 -5.71
C ASP A 44 4.52 14.16 -4.72
N ALA A 45 3.22 14.35 -4.46
CA ALA A 45 2.44 13.42 -3.66
C ALA A 45 2.31 12.05 -4.34
N ALA A 46 2.16 12.01 -5.67
CA ALA A 46 2.16 10.75 -6.44
C ALA A 46 3.52 10.02 -6.35
N ILE A 47 4.63 10.76 -6.38
CA ILE A 47 5.98 10.21 -6.21
C ILE A 47 6.13 9.59 -4.82
N ALA A 48 5.69 10.28 -3.76
CA ALA A 48 5.73 9.75 -2.41
C ALA A 48 4.88 8.45 -2.26
N VAL A 49 3.72 8.39 -2.91
CA VAL A 49 2.89 7.17 -2.94
C VAL A 49 3.58 6.03 -3.70
N ARG A 50 4.18 6.32 -4.87
CA ARG A 50 4.97 5.32 -5.62
C ARG A 50 6.09 4.76 -4.76
N ASP A 51 6.88 5.62 -4.13
CA ASP A 51 8.03 5.21 -3.32
C ASP A 51 7.58 4.39 -2.11
N HIS A 52 6.43 4.73 -1.53
CA HIS A 52 5.81 3.90 -0.50
C HIS A 52 5.48 2.49 -1.01
N TYR A 53 4.86 2.36 -2.19
CA TYR A 53 4.55 1.05 -2.77
C TYR A 53 5.81 0.22 -3.03
N LEU A 54 6.85 0.82 -3.61
CA LEU A 54 8.12 0.14 -3.89
C LEU A 54 8.76 -0.38 -2.60
N TRP A 55 8.86 0.49 -1.58
CA TRP A 55 9.34 0.08 -0.27
C TRP A 55 8.49 -1.04 0.33
N PHE A 56 7.16 -0.97 0.21
CA PHE A 56 6.25 -1.97 0.74
C PHE A 56 6.39 -3.33 0.04
N PHE A 57 6.62 -3.35 -1.27
CA PHE A 57 6.93 -4.58 -2.01
C PHE A 57 8.24 -5.22 -1.53
N ASP A 58 9.28 -4.40 -1.28
CA ASP A 58 10.52 -4.89 -0.69
C ASP A 58 10.29 -5.51 0.68
N GLN A 59 9.45 -4.89 1.51
CA GLN A 59 9.11 -5.40 2.82
C GLN A 59 8.33 -6.73 2.77
N ILE A 60 7.37 -6.88 1.84
CA ILE A 60 6.63 -8.12 1.60
C ILE A 60 7.60 -9.23 1.19
N ARG A 61 8.49 -8.94 0.24
CA ARG A 61 9.48 -9.88 -0.27
C ARG A 61 10.45 -10.32 0.82
N ALA A 62 11.00 -9.39 1.59
CA ALA A 62 11.94 -9.67 2.68
C ALA A 62 11.34 -10.57 3.76
N ARG A 63 10.02 -10.48 3.98
CA ARG A 63 9.28 -11.31 4.96
C ARG A 63 8.70 -12.59 4.34
N ASN A 64 8.87 -12.81 3.04
CA ASN A 64 8.29 -13.93 2.29
C ASN A 64 6.76 -14.07 2.51
N LEU A 65 6.04 -12.95 2.51
CA LEU A 65 4.59 -12.97 2.73
C LEU A 65 3.83 -13.36 1.45
N PRO A 66 2.82 -14.25 1.53
CA PRO A 66 1.98 -14.61 0.39
C PRO A 66 0.94 -13.51 0.12
N ALA A 67 1.43 -12.36 -0.34
CA ALA A 67 0.67 -11.12 -0.40
C ALA A 67 0.60 -10.51 -1.80
N HIS A 68 -0.53 -9.87 -2.07
CA HIS A 68 -0.71 -8.94 -3.18
C HIS A 68 -1.00 -7.54 -2.65
N VAL A 69 -0.85 -6.53 -3.49
CA VAL A 69 -1.14 -5.14 -3.16
C VAL A 69 -2.12 -4.57 -4.19
N SER A 70 -3.18 -3.94 -3.69
CA SER A 70 -4.10 -3.16 -4.50
C SER A 70 -3.55 -1.76 -4.70
N VAL A 71 -3.39 -1.36 -5.97
CA VAL A 71 -2.88 -0.05 -6.37
C VAL A 71 -4.03 0.79 -6.93
N LYS A 72 -4.10 2.05 -6.51
CA LYS A 72 -5.07 3.03 -7.04
C LYS A 72 -4.36 3.99 -7.98
N PRO A 73 -4.60 3.94 -9.32
CA PRO A 73 -3.94 4.83 -10.27
C PRO A 73 -4.13 6.33 -9.98
N THR A 74 -5.25 6.72 -9.40
CA THR A 74 -5.50 8.12 -8.99
C THR A 74 -4.55 8.58 -7.90
N GLN A 75 -4.07 7.70 -7.01
CA GLN A 75 -3.02 8.03 -6.04
C GLN A 75 -1.61 8.05 -6.65
N LEU A 76 -1.46 7.58 -7.90
CA LEU A 76 -0.24 7.70 -8.70
C LEU A 76 -0.31 8.85 -9.71
N GLY A 77 -1.36 9.66 -9.65
CA GLY A 77 -1.48 10.90 -10.41
C GLY A 77 -2.34 10.79 -11.67
N LEU A 78 -3.15 9.72 -11.83
CA LEU A 78 -4.00 9.57 -13.02
C LEU A 78 -4.87 10.81 -13.31
N ASP A 79 -5.43 11.43 -12.28
CA ASP A 79 -6.28 12.63 -12.41
C ASP A 79 -5.47 13.92 -12.70
N LEU A 80 -4.15 13.87 -12.53
CA LEU A 80 -3.24 15.02 -12.74
C LEU A 80 -2.51 14.92 -14.08
N SER A 81 -2.02 13.73 -14.43
CA SER A 81 -1.31 13.43 -15.67
C SER A 81 -1.27 11.92 -15.92
N PHE A 82 -1.86 11.50 -17.03
CA PHE A 82 -1.81 10.10 -17.47
C PHE A 82 -0.36 9.63 -17.69
N ALA A 83 0.48 10.44 -18.35
CA ALA A 83 1.85 10.08 -18.67
C ALA A 83 2.71 9.89 -17.40
N GLU A 84 2.52 10.75 -16.39
CA GLU A 84 3.24 10.58 -15.11
C GLU A 84 2.75 9.36 -14.34
N CYS A 85 1.43 9.10 -14.34
CA CYS A 85 0.87 7.89 -13.75
C CYS A 85 1.43 6.62 -14.41
N GLU A 86 1.52 6.59 -15.74
CA GLU A 86 2.11 5.46 -16.48
C GLU A 86 3.58 5.26 -16.10
N ARG A 87 4.37 6.35 -16.05
CA ARG A 87 5.77 6.31 -15.64
C ARG A 87 5.94 5.78 -14.22
N HIS A 88 5.04 6.11 -13.29
CA HIS A 88 5.06 5.57 -11.93
C HIS A 88 4.74 4.07 -11.86
N LEU A 89 3.93 3.55 -12.78
CA LEU A 89 3.56 2.13 -12.85
C LEU A 89 4.65 1.25 -13.48
N GLN A 90 5.56 1.84 -14.26
CA GLN A 90 6.66 1.15 -14.93
C GLN A 90 7.98 1.17 -14.14
N ALA A 91 7.99 1.82 -12.96
CA ALA A 91 9.16 1.98 -12.11
C ALA A 91 9.61 0.68 -11.42
#